data_AF-A0A2V6MHC8-F1
#
_entry.id   AF-A0A2V6MHC8-F1
#
_cell.length_a   1.000
_cell.length_b   1.000
_cell.length_c   1.000
_cell.angle_alpha   90.00
_cell.angle_beta   90.00
_cell.angle_gamma   90.00
#
_symmetry.space_group_name_H-M   'P 1'
#
loop_
_entity.id
_entity.type
_entity.pdbx_description
1 polymer ?
#
loop_
_entity_poly.entity_id
_entity_poly.type
_entity_poly.pdbx_seq_one_letter_code
_entity_poly.pdbx_strand_id
1 'polypeptide(L)'
;MSTIRRQLARPLQELGINVSDLAAKFFPSDEDRAFARQFLQSCEAPMLALHPGSGSERKNWPIENWIELAKTLLNAKVLFRTIIFVSGEADEKEMTRLRTLFKDEPQVRFADGLPLPQLAALLEQSTFIGHDSGISHLAAAAGARCFLLFGPTDPKVWAPQNTNARVLLAPNGDLTQFDLATVSKMIGL
;
A
#
# COMPACT_ATOMS: atom_id res chain seq x y z
N MET A 1 10.97 -19.29 -8.75
CA MET A 1 11.24 -18.80 -7.37
C MET A 1 12.31 -17.73 -7.44
N SER A 2 11.92 -16.46 -7.20
CA SER A 2 12.70 -15.22 -7.42
C SER A 2 14.23 -15.36 -7.24
N THR A 3 14.94 -15.44 -8.36
CA THR A 3 16.39 -15.64 -8.47
C THR A 3 17.18 -14.38 -8.08
N ILE A 4 16.57 -13.20 -8.20
CA ILE A 4 17.25 -11.90 -8.05
C ILE A 4 17.71 -11.64 -6.62
N ARG A 5 16.85 -11.88 -5.61
CA ARG A 5 17.20 -11.58 -4.21
C ARG A 5 18.35 -12.46 -3.70
N ARG A 6 18.35 -13.73 -4.10
CA ARG A 6 19.48 -14.65 -3.86
C ARG A 6 20.75 -14.20 -4.55
N GLN A 7 20.64 -13.72 -5.79
CA GLN A 7 21.78 -13.17 -6.52
C GLN A 7 22.36 -11.92 -5.84
N LEU A 8 21.52 -11.04 -5.31
CA LEU A 8 21.94 -9.85 -4.56
C LEU A 8 22.55 -10.17 -3.19
N ALA A 9 22.13 -11.27 -2.54
CA ALA A 9 22.69 -11.71 -1.27
C ALA A 9 24.02 -12.48 -1.42
N ARG A 10 24.34 -12.96 -2.62
CA ARG A 10 25.53 -13.80 -2.87
C ARG A 10 26.87 -13.16 -2.45
N PRO A 11 27.14 -11.87 -2.71
CA PRO A 11 28.39 -11.25 -2.25
C PRO A 11 28.56 -11.29 -0.72
N LEU A 12 27.46 -11.16 0.03
CA LEU A 12 27.50 -11.27 1.50
C LEU A 12 27.79 -12.71 1.94
N GLN A 13 27.23 -13.70 1.24
CA GLN A 13 27.49 -15.11 1.51
C GLN A 13 28.95 -15.50 1.22
N GLU A 14 29.55 -14.94 0.17
CA GLU A 14 30.97 -15.13 -0.16
C GLU A 14 31.90 -14.55 0.93
N LEU A 15 31.44 -13.54 1.68
CA LEU A 15 32.12 -13.01 2.87
C LEU A 15 31.83 -13.80 4.16
N GLY A 16 31.11 -14.94 4.06
CA GLY A 16 30.72 -15.76 5.21
C GLY A 16 29.52 -15.22 6.00
N ILE A 17 28.86 -14.15 5.54
CA ILE A 17 27.67 -13.58 6.18
C ILE A 17 26.44 -14.33 5.66
N ASN A 18 25.79 -15.08 6.55
CA ASN A 18 24.57 -15.81 6.21
C ASN A 18 23.34 -14.87 6.22
N VAL A 19 22.68 -14.74 5.07
CA VAL A 19 21.43 -13.97 4.94
C VAL A 19 20.25 -14.95 4.98
N SER A 20 19.63 -15.08 6.15
CA SER A 20 18.50 -16.00 6.37
C SER A 20 17.15 -15.44 5.91
N ASP A 21 17.01 -14.12 5.85
CA ASP A 21 15.81 -13.42 5.43
C ASP A 21 16.10 -12.55 4.21
N LEU A 22 15.50 -12.92 3.09
CA LEU A 22 15.61 -12.23 1.80
C LEU A 22 14.41 -11.31 1.54
N ALA A 23 13.53 -11.08 2.52
CA ALA A 23 12.49 -10.07 2.41
C ALA A 23 13.15 -8.69 2.25
N ALA A 24 12.62 -7.89 1.33
CA ALA A 24 13.08 -6.52 1.20
C ALA A 24 12.72 -5.77 2.50
N LYS A 25 13.66 -5.00 3.03
CA LYS A 25 13.46 -4.15 4.20
C LYS A 25 13.90 -2.74 3.85
N PHE A 26 13.08 -1.77 4.22
CA PHE A 26 13.41 -0.36 4.11
C PHE A 26 13.47 0.20 5.53
N PHE A 27 14.54 0.93 5.85
CA PHE A 27 14.76 1.50 7.16
C PHE A 27 14.76 3.03 7.03
N PRO A 28 13.60 3.69 7.25
CA PRO A 28 13.55 5.15 7.24
C PRO A 28 14.49 5.73 8.31
N SER A 29 15.05 6.91 8.02
CA SER A 29 15.86 7.64 8.98
C SER A 29 14.99 8.23 10.11
N ASP A 30 15.63 8.73 11.17
CA ASP A 30 14.91 9.44 12.24
C ASP A 30 14.26 10.74 11.76
N GLU A 31 14.85 11.38 10.74
CA GLU A 31 14.30 12.56 10.08
C GLU A 31 13.03 12.19 9.29
N ASP A 32 13.05 11.09 8.52
CA ASP A 32 11.87 10.59 7.81
C ASP A 32 10.73 10.23 8.78
N ARG A 33 11.07 9.61 9.92
CA ARG A 33 10.10 9.32 10.98
C ARG A 33 9.59 10.56 11.67
N ALA A 34 10.42 11.59 11.85
CA ALA A 34 9.99 12.88 12.38
C ALA A 34 8.99 13.56 11.45
N PHE A 35 9.26 13.55 10.15
CA PHE A 35 8.31 14.01 9.14
C PHE A 35 6.99 13.24 9.22
N ALA A 36 7.03 11.90 9.25
CA ALA A 36 5.82 11.08 9.33
C ALA A 36 5.00 11.37 10.60
N ARG A 37 5.66 11.52 11.76
CA ARG A 37 4.98 11.92 13.02
C ARG A 37 4.29 13.28 12.89
N GLN A 38 4.94 14.25 12.25
CA GLN A 38 4.35 15.57 12.02
C GLN A 38 3.17 15.50 11.05
N PHE A 39 3.30 14.76 9.94
CA PHE A 39 2.23 14.56 8.98
C PHE A 39 1.00 13.91 9.63
N LEU A 40 1.24 12.91 10.48
CA LEU A 40 0.20 12.11 11.14
C LEU A 40 -0.31 12.71 12.46
N GLN A 41 0.16 13.88 12.87
CA GLN A 41 -0.14 14.45 14.20
C GLN A 41 -1.65 14.63 14.49
N SER A 42 -2.46 14.83 13.44
CA SER A 42 -3.91 15.00 13.52
C SER A 42 -4.68 13.76 13.06
N CYS A 43 -3.99 12.63 12.90
CA CYS A 43 -4.56 11.36 12.49
C CYS A 43 -4.80 10.48 13.71
N GLU A 44 -5.89 9.75 13.70
CA GLU A 44 -6.19 8.76 14.74
C GLU A 44 -5.87 7.36 14.21
N ALA A 45 -5.23 6.55 15.06
CA ALA A 45 -5.01 5.13 14.79
C ALA A 45 -6.26 4.30 15.12
N PRO A 46 -6.51 3.16 14.45
CA PRO A 46 -5.71 2.59 13.37
C PRO A 46 -5.87 3.34 12.04
N MET A 47 -4.79 3.46 11.27
CA MET A 47 -4.75 4.17 9.99
C MET A 47 -4.73 3.19 8.81
N LEU A 48 -5.45 3.54 7.75
CA LEU A 48 -5.48 2.78 6.50
C LEU A 48 -4.96 3.64 5.34
N ALA A 49 -3.82 3.26 4.80
CA ALA A 49 -3.28 3.84 3.57
C ALA A 49 -3.85 3.09 2.35
N LEU A 50 -4.40 3.85 1.40
CA LEU A 50 -4.97 3.35 0.15
C LEU A 50 -4.16 3.91 -1.03
N HIS A 51 -3.61 3.05 -1.86
CA HIS A 51 -2.97 3.45 -3.12
C HIS A 51 -3.83 2.98 -4.31
N PRO A 52 -4.68 3.84 -4.88
CA PRO A 52 -5.56 3.48 -6.00
C PRO A 52 -4.83 3.40 -7.35
N GLY A 53 -3.53 3.76 -7.39
CA GLY A 53 -2.71 3.78 -8.58
C GLY A 53 -1.82 2.54 -8.78
N SER A 54 -1.20 2.48 -9.96
CA SER A 54 -0.12 1.53 -10.28
C SER A 54 0.62 1.97 -11.55
N GLY A 55 1.63 1.21 -11.98
CA GLY A 55 2.35 1.47 -13.23
C GLY A 55 1.55 1.22 -14.53
N SER A 56 0.29 0.77 -14.44
CA SER A 56 -0.59 0.62 -15.61
C SER A 56 -2.06 0.62 -15.21
N GLU A 57 -2.90 1.39 -15.91
CA GLU A 57 -4.36 1.48 -15.64
C GLU A 57 -5.07 0.12 -15.64
N ARG A 58 -4.60 -0.86 -16.44
CA ARG A 58 -5.18 -2.21 -16.49
C ARG A 58 -5.00 -3.00 -15.19
N LYS A 59 -4.10 -2.54 -14.32
CA LYS A 59 -3.82 -3.13 -13.01
C LYS A 59 -4.47 -2.34 -11.88
N ASN A 60 -5.34 -1.37 -12.18
CA ASN A 60 -6.03 -0.58 -11.19
C ASN A 60 -7.46 -1.08 -11.03
N TRP A 61 -7.87 -1.26 -9.78
CA TRP A 61 -9.26 -1.45 -9.39
C TRP A 61 -10.03 -0.15 -9.67
N PRO A 62 -11.27 -0.21 -10.19
CA PRO A 62 -12.03 0.99 -10.53
C PRO A 62 -12.10 2.01 -9.40
N ILE A 63 -11.94 3.29 -9.73
CA ILE A 63 -11.91 4.38 -8.75
C ILE A 63 -13.21 4.49 -7.95
N GLU A 64 -14.34 4.13 -8.56
CA GLU A 64 -15.65 4.03 -7.92
C GLU A 64 -15.63 3.06 -6.74
N ASN A 65 -14.92 1.94 -6.88
CA ASN A 65 -14.84 0.94 -5.83
C ASN A 65 -13.96 1.40 -4.65
N TRP A 66 -12.88 2.15 -4.92
CA TRP A 66 -12.08 2.81 -3.89
C TRP A 66 -12.88 3.86 -3.11
N ILE A 67 -13.69 4.64 -3.82
CA ILE A 67 -14.60 5.62 -3.23
C ILE A 67 -15.61 4.93 -2.30
N GLU A 68 -16.24 3.86 -2.78
CA GLU A 68 -17.25 3.13 -2.02
C GLU A 68 -16.64 2.44 -0.78
N LEU A 69 -15.44 1.86 -0.92
CA LEU A 69 -14.66 1.33 0.19
C LEU A 69 -14.38 2.39 1.25
N ALA A 70 -13.85 3.55 0.85
CA ALA A 70 -13.56 4.63 1.79
C ALA A 70 -14.82 5.13 2.50
N LYS A 71 -15.93 5.35 1.78
CA LYS A 71 -17.23 5.72 2.39
C LYS A 71 -17.72 4.68 3.38
N THR A 72 -17.62 3.39 3.03
CA THR A 72 -18.05 2.28 3.89
C THR A 72 -17.26 2.26 5.19
N LEU A 73 -15.94 2.43 5.11
CA LEU A 73 -15.04 2.49 6.25
C LEU A 73 -15.30 3.68 7.16
N LEU A 74 -15.48 4.88 6.58
CA LEU A 74 -15.78 6.11 7.31
C LEU A 74 -17.13 6.03 8.04
N ASN A 75 -18.12 5.37 7.45
CA ASN A 75 -19.44 5.18 8.06
C ASN A 75 -19.42 4.15 9.19
N ALA A 76 -18.67 3.04 9.02
CA ALA A 76 -18.59 2.00 10.03
C ALA A 76 -17.87 2.47 11.30
N LYS A 77 -16.79 3.26 11.19
CA LYS A 77 -15.96 3.74 12.32
C LYS A 77 -15.48 2.66 13.29
N VAL A 78 -15.45 1.38 12.90
CA VAL A 78 -15.10 0.28 13.82
C VAL A 78 -13.63 -0.12 13.73
N LEU A 79 -13.04 -0.10 12.52
CA LEU A 79 -11.71 -0.68 12.25
C LEU A 79 -10.59 0.32 12.02
N PHE A 80 -10.88 1.40 11.30
CA PHE A 80 -9.91 2.44 10.97
C PHE A 80 -10.49 3.80 11.32
N ARG A 81 -9.67 4.66 11.92
CA ARG A 81 -10.06 6.02 12.34
C ARG A 81 -9.60 7.09 11.36
N THR A 82 -8.60 6.78 10.53
CA THR A 82 -8.10 7.68 9.49
C THR A 82 -7.81 6.88 8.21
N ILE A 83 -8.21 7.46 7.07
CA ILE A 83 -7.89 6.96 5.73
C ILE A 83 -6.88 7.91 5.09
N ILE A 84 -5.80 7.37 4.53
CA ILE A 84 -4.76 8.13 3.85
C ILE A 84 -4.70 7.67 2.41
N PHE A 85 -5.10 8.51 1.45
CA PHE A 85 -4.86 8.23 0.04
C PHE A 85 -3.42 8.56 -0.30
N VAL A 86 -2.69 7.59 -0.81
CA VAL A 86 -1.31 7.73 -1.27
C VAL A 86 -1.34 7.87 -2.79
N SER A 87 -0.52 8.77 -3.34
CA SER A 87 -0.42 8.95 -4.78
C SER A 87 1.00 9.21 -5.25
N GLY A 88 1.30 8.73 -6.47
CA GLY A 88 2.47 9.15 -7.22
C GLY A 88 2.12 10.18 -8.31
N GLU A 89 3.14 10.71 -8.98
CA GLU A 89 2.99 11.73 -10.04
C GLU A 89 2.03 11.31 -11.18
N ALA A 90 1.92 10.00 -11.45
CA ALA A 90 1.07 9.46 -12.50
C ALA A 90 -0.42 9.32 -12.11
N ASP A 91 -0.79 9.55 -10.85
CA ASP A 91 -2.13 9.26 -10.32
C ASP A 91 -3.04 10.50 -10.26
N GLU A 92 -2.59 11.66 -10.77
CA GLU A 92 -3.15 12.98 -10.47
C GLU A 92 -4.63 13.15 -10.83
N LYS A 93 -5.08 12.55 -11.94
CA LYS A 93 -6.48 12.65 -12.38
C LYS A 93 -7.44 12.02 -11.38
N GLU A 94 -7.16 10.79 -10.96
CA GLU A 94 -8.07 10.06 -10.06
C GLU A 94 -7.98 10.58 -8.62
N MET A 95 -6.80 11.08 -8.23
CA MET A 95 -6.60 11.76 -6.96
C MET A 95 -7.34 13.09 -6.86
N THR A 96 -7.44 13.85 -7.96
CA THR A 96 -8.24 15.09 -8.00
C THR A 96 -9.71 14.82 -7.70
N ARG A 97 -10.25 13.72 -8.22
CA ARG A 97 -11.64 13.30 -7.93
C ARG A 97 -11.81 12.91 -6.46
N LEU A 98 -10.88 12.13 -5.89
CA LEU A 98 -10.91 11.76 -4.48
C LEU A 98 -10.81 12.98 -3.56
N ARG A 99 -9.90 13.92 -3.85
CA ARG A 99 -9.76 15.17 -3.11
C ARG A 99 -11.05 15.99 -3.12
N THR A 100 -11.67 16.11 -4.29
CA THR A 100 -12.94 16.85 -4.40
C THR A 100 -14.05 16.19 -3.57
N LEU A 101 -14.12 14.86 -3.59
CA LEU A 101 -15.18 14.11 -2.92
C LEU A 101 -15.03 14.09 -1.39
N PHE A 102 -13.79 14.01 -0.89
CA PHE A 102 -13.49 13.87 0.54
C PHE A 102 -12.92 15.15 1.17
N LYS A 103 -13.03 16.31 0.50
CA LYS A 103 -12.45 17.59 0.95
C LYS A 103 -12.88 18.01 2.37
N ASP A 104 -14.11 17.68 2.75
CA ASP A 104 -14.72 18.07 4.03
C ASP A 104 -14.66 16.94 5.06
N GLU A 105 -14.02 15.80 4.74
CA GLU A 105 -13.89 14.66 5.66
C GLU A 105 -12.63 14.78 6.52
N PRO A 106 -12.75 15.11 7.82
CA PRO A 106 -11.58 15.34 8.69
C PRO A 106 -10.79 14.07 8.97
N GLN A 107 -11.34 12.89 8.68
CA GLN A 107 -10.70 11.58 8.83
C GLN A 107 -9.93 11.14 7.57
N VAL A 108 -9.98 11.92 6.49
CA VAL A 108 -9.27 11.62 5.24
C VAL A 108 -8.02 12.52 5.11
N ARG A 109 -6.91 11.92 4.68
CA ARG A 109 -5.65 12.61 4.37
C ARG A 109 -5.15 12.20 3.00
N PHE A 110 -4.31 13.04 2.42
CA PHE A 110 -3.69 12.82 1.11
C PHE A 110 -2.17 12.93 1.25
N ALA A 111 -1.47 11.86 0.92
CA ALA A 111 -0.02 11.75 0.91
C ALA A 111 0.45 11.75 -0.55
N ASP A 112 0.53 12.96 -1.12
CA ASP A 112 0.78 13.17 -2.55
C ASP A 112 2.25 13.46 -2.82
N GLY A 113 2.86 12.70 -3.72
CA GLY A 113 4.20 13.00 -4.24
C GLY A 113 5.31 13.06 -3.17
N LEU A 114 5.11 12.41 -2.02
CA LEU A 114 6.11 12.40 -0.95
C LEU A 114 7.39 11.70 -1.41
N PRO A 115 8.58 12.18 -0.99
CA PRO A 115 9.82 11.43 -1.10
C PRO A 115 9.64 10.01 -0.54
N LEU A 116 10.13 9.00 -1.28
CA LEU A 116 9.92 7.59 -0.91
C LEU A 116 10.35 7.24 0.53
N PRO A 117 11.46 7.78 1.09
CA PRO A 117 11.81 7.50 2.49
C PRO A 117 10.79 8.02 3.50
N GLN A 118 10.24 9.21 3.28
CA GLN A 118 9.19 9.81 4.11
C GLN A 118 7.87 9.04 3.98
N LEU A 119 7.51 8.64 2.75
CA LEU A 119 6.35 7.78 2.53
C LEU A 119 6.51 6.42 3.21
N ALA A 120 7.69 5.81 3.18
CA ALA A 120 7.96 4.57 3.89
C ALA A 120 7.77 4.73 5.40
N ALA A 121 8.24 5.83 6.00
CA ALA A 121 8.03 6.13 7.42
C ALA A 121 6.55 6.33 7.80
N LEU A 122 5.74 6.88 6.89
CA LEU A 122 4.29 6.97 7.06
C LEU A 122 3.63 5.59 6.98
N LEU A 123 4.03 4.78 5.99
CA LEU A 123 3.48 3.44 5.76
C LEU A 123 3.85 2.46 6.87
N GLU A 124 5.04 2.60 7.49
CA GLU A 124 5.47 1.83 8.68
C GLU A 124 4.42 1.87 9.81
N GLN A 125 3.61 2.93 9.89
CA GLN A 125 2.58 3.13 10.92
C GLN A 125 1.15 2.81 10.44
N SER A 126 1.00 2.27 9.24
CA SER A 126 -0.30 2.09 8.58
C SER A 126 -0.59 0.64 8.20
N THR A 127 -1.87 0.27 8.15
CA THR A 127 -2.29 -0.84 7.27
C THR A 127 -2.38 -0.29 5.84
N PHE A 128 -2.01 -1.09 4.85
CA PHE A 128 -1.93 -0.64 3.46
C PHE A 128 -2.78 -1.52 2.53
N ILE A 129 -3.51 -0.89 1.61
CA ILE A 129 -4.15 -1.56 0.47
C ILE A 129 -3.65 -0.91 -0.81
N GLY A 130 -3.22 -1.72 -1.77
CA GLY A 130 -2.78 -1.24 -3.07
C GLY A 130 -2.75 -2.34 -4.12
N HIS A 131 -2.13 -2.05 -5.25
CA HIS A 131 -2.07 -2.96 -6.40
C HIS A 131 -0.69 -3.62 -6.55
N ASP A 132 -0.46 -4.27 -7.68
CA ASP A 132 0.88 -4.55 -8.21
C ASP A 132 1.61 -3.24 -8.60
N SER A 133 2.24 -2.57 -7.61
CA SER A 133 2.92 -1.28 -7.76
C SER A 133 4.19 -1.17 -6.92
N GLY A 134 5.08 -0.23 -7.29
CA GLY A 134 6.29 0.07 -6.49
C GLY A 134 5.97 0.54 -5.07
N ILE A 135 4.86 1.25 -4.87
CA ILE A 135 4.42 1.70 -3.54
C ILE A 135 4.00 0.50 -2.68
N SER A 136 3.38 -0.53 -3.25
CA SER A 136 3.08 -1.77 -2.53
C SER A 136 4.34 -2.51 -2.06
N HIS A 137 5.41 -2.50 -2.88
CA HIS A 137 6.71 -3.02 -2.46
C HIS A 137 7.33 -2.18 -1.34
N LEU A 138 7.24 -0.86 -1.44
CA LEU A 138 7.74 0.06 -0.41
C LEU A 138 6.99 -0.15 0.92
N ALA A 139 5.66 -0.23 0.89
CA ALA A 139 4.83 -0.48 2.06
C ALA A 139 5.22 -1.79 2.75
N ALA A 140 5.34 -2.88 1.98
CA ALA A 140 5.72 -4.18 2.49
C ALA A 140 7.14 -4.17 3.08
N ALA A 141 8.09 -3.48 2.44
CA ALA A 141 9.46 -3.37 2.92
C ALA A 141 9.60 -2.47 4.17
N ALA A 142 8.75 -1.46 4.30
CA ALA A 142 8.66 -0.59 5.48
C ALA A 142 7.98 -1.26 6.68
N GLY A 143 7.39 -2.45 6.50
CA GLY A 143 6.76 -3.22 7.59
C GLY A 143 5.24 -3.04 7.73
N ALA A 144 4.59 -2.29 6.82
CA ALA A 144 3.15 -2.11 6.82
C ALA A 144 2.40 -3.45 6.68
N ARG A 145 1.25 -3.61 7.34
CA ARG A 145 0.38 -4.76 7.05
C ARG A 145 -0.30 -4.52 5.70
N CYS A 146 0.11 -5.24 4.67
CA CYS A 146 -0.30 -4.99 3.29
C CYS A 146 -1.34 -6.00 2.79
N PHE A 147 -2.32 -5.48 2.08
CA PHE A 147 -3.30 -6.24 1.31
C PHE A 147 -3.26 -5.79 -0.14
N LEU A 148 -2.83 -6.69 -1.03
CA LEU A 148 -2.46 -6.33 -2.39
C LEU A 148 -3.42 -6.96 -3.40
N LEU A 149 -4.11 -6.11 -4.15
CA LEU A 149 -5.04 -6.52 -5.20
C LEU A 149 -4.26 -6.79 -6.50
N PHE A 150 -4.29 -8.03 -6.96
CA PHE A 150 -3.60 -8.47 -8.17
C PHE A 150 -4.61 -8.86 -9.25
N GLY A 151 -4.47 -8.25 -10.43
CA GLY A 151 -5.25 -8.58 -11.62
C GLY A 151 -4.44 -9.42 -12.61
N PRO A 152 -3.97 -8.82 -13.72
CA PRO A 152 -3.44 -9.59 -14.87
C PRO A 152 -2.00 -10.09 -14.68
N THR A 153 -1.30 -9.67 -13.63
CA THR A 153 0.10 -10.02 -13.38
C THR A 153 0.22 -11.19 -12.40
N ASP A 154 1.21 -12.06 -12.62
CA ASP A 154 1.46 -13.21 -11.72
C ASP A 154 2.12 -12.74 -10.41
N PRO A 155 1.44 -12.87 -9.25
CA PRO A 155 2.02 -12.48 -7.97
C PRO A 155 3.23 -13.33 -7.56
N LYS A 156 3.42 -14.53 -8.12
CA LYS A 156 4.63 -15.34 -7.85
C LYS A 156 5.90 -14.66 -8.37
N VAL A 157 5.75 -13.79 -9.37
CA VAL A 157 6.83 -13.00 -9.97
C VAL A 157 6.92 -11.63 -9.32
N TRP A 158 5.77 -10.95 -9.18
CA TRP A 158 5.73 -9.52 -8.88
C TRP A 158 5.37 -9.18 -7.44
N ALA A 159 4.72 -10.04 -6.66
CA ALA A 159 4.35 -9.67 -5.30
C ALA A 159 5.58 -9.53 -4.37
N PRO A 160 5.56 -8.58 -3.42
CA PRO A 160 6.58 -8.53 -2.39
C PRO A 160 6.55 -9.82 -1.56
N GLN A 161 7.64 -10.57 -1.57
CA GLN A 161 7.83 -11.74 -0.70
C GLN A 161 8.18 -11.28 0.72
N ASN A 162 7.18 -10.73 1.39
CA ASN A 162 7.23 -10.24 2.76
C ASN A 162 6.06 -10.88 3.52
N THR A 163 6.26 -11.30 4.77
CA THR A 163 5.22 -12.02 5.56
C THR A 163 4.05 -11.12 5.96
N ASN A 164 4.27 -9.81 6.01
CA ASN A 164 3.28 -8.77 6.23
C ASN A 164 2.46 -8.41 4.96
N ALA A 165 2.72 -9.05 3.81
CA ALA A 165 1.97 -8.82 2.58
C ALA A 165 1.08 -10.01 2.22
N ARG A 166 -0.22 -9.76 2.07
CA ARG A 166 -1.21 -10.73 1.62
C ARG A 166 -1.77 -10.34 0.26
N VAL A 167 -1.68 -11.24 -0.72
CA VAL A 167 -2.18 -11.03 -2.08
C VAL A 167 -3.61 -11.53 -2.22
N LEU A 168 -4.43 -10.77 -2.94
CA LEU A 168 -5.77 -11.12 -3.38
C LEU A 168 -5.78 -11.18 -4.91
N LEU A 169 -6.15 -12.34 -5.44
CA LEU A 169 -6.23 -12.58 -6.88
C LEU A 169 -7.62 -12.26 -7.41
N ALA A 170 -7.68 -11.38 -8.40
CA ALA A 170 -8.92 -11.02 -9.04
C ALA A 170 -9.51 -12.22 -9.80
N PRO A 171 -10.84 -12.39 -9.82
CA PRO A 171 -11.47 -13.36 -10.69
C PRO A 171 -11.00 -13.17 -12.12
N ASN A 172 -10.51 -14.25 -12.75
CA ASN A 172 -10.00 -14.24 -14.12
C ASN A 172 -8.86 -13.23 -14.40
N GLY A 173 -8.17 -12.74 -13.35
CA GLY A 173 -7.15 -11.70 -13.47
C GLY A 173 -7.70 -10.31 -13.79
N ASP A 174 -9.01 -10.09 -13.61
CA ASP A 174 -9.68 -8.83 -13.91
C ASP A 174 -10.15 -8.15 -12.63
N LEU A 175 -9.45 -7.07 -12.24
CA LEU A 175 -9.76 -6.33 -11.03
C LEU A 175 -11.18 -5.75 -11.05
N THR A 176 -11.77 -5.48 -12.22
CA THR A 176 -13.15 -4.97 -12.27
C THR A 176 -14.19 -5.95 -11.70
N GLN A 177 -13.82 -7.25 -11.62
CA GLN A 177 -14.65 -8.30 -11.06
C GLN A 177 -14.44 -8.50 -9.54
N PHE A 178 -13.50 -7.78 -8.91
CA PHE A 178 -13.43 -7.76 -7.45
C PHE A 178 -14.58 -6.97 -6.87
N ASP A 179 -15.48 -7.65 -6.15
CA ASP A 179 -16.51 -6.99 -5.37
C ASP A 179 -15.96 -6.38 -4.07
N LEU A 180 -16.66 -5.35 -3.60
CA LEU A 180 -16.30 -4.63 -2.38
C LEU A 180 -16.39 -5.53 -1.14
N ALA A 181 -17.33 -6.47 -1.10
CA ALA A 181 -17.54 -7.36 0.03
C ALA A 181 -16.32 -8.26 0.29
N THR A 182 -15.70 -8.77 -0.77
CA THR A 182 -14.50 -9.61 -0.71
C THR A 182 -13.31 -8.83 -0.17
N VAL A 183 -13.11 -7.59 -0.64
CA VAL A 183 -12.03 -6.71 -0.15
C VAL A 183 -12.26 -6.34 1.31
N SER A 184 -13.50 -5.97 1.65
CA SER A 184 -13.91 -5.57 3.01
C SER A 184 -13.70 -6.70 4.03
N LYS A 185 -14.23 -7.90 3.74
CA LYS A 185 -14.08 -9.08 4.62
C LYS A 185 -12.64 -9.39 4.96
N MET A 186 -11.74 -9.16 4.01
CA MET A 186 -10.34 -9.52 4.13
C MET A 186 -9.56 -8.53 5.03
N ILE A 187 -9.94 -7.25 5.02
CA ILE A 187 -9.38 -6.25 5.94
C ILE A 187 -10.06 -6.25 7.32
N GLY A 188 -11.03 -7.15 7.51
CA GLY A 188 -11.71 -7.40 8.79
C GLY A 188 -13.03 -6.66 8.97
N LEU A 189 -13.60 -6.07 7.91
CA LEU A 189 -14.96 -5.53 7.88
C LEU A 189 -16.02 -6.62 7.81
#